data_AF-A0A2E4PL75-F1
#
_entry.id   AF-A0A2E4PL75-F1
#
_cell.length_a   1.000
_cell.length_b   1.000
_cell.length_c   1.000
_cell.angle_alpha   90.00
_cell.angle_beta   90.00
_cell.angle_gamma   90.00
#
_symmetry.space_group_name_H-M   'P 1'
#
loop_
_entity.id
_entity.type
_entity.pdbx_description
1 polymer ?
#
loop_
_entity_poly.entity_id
_entity_poly.type
_entity_poly.pdbx_seq_one_letter_code
_entity_poly.pdbx_strand_id
1 'polypeptide(L)'
;MKTIKYWNTFAIGLPIILLFLGCLDEVFLFYAAISTMLTGLIQIVLGLKMLFEDPSNKSLQLYAGSVGLFFFTWIINARFNYIDIITYILLPIPFILTVYLSVIIYNTKN
;
A
#
# COMPACT_ATOMS: atom_id res chain seq x y z
N MET A 1 -17.67 -7.18 -3.18
CA MET A 1 -16.83 -6.95 -1.97
C MET A 1 -16.00 -8.13 -1.52
N LYS A 2 -16.52 -9.37 -1.46
CA LYS A 2 -15.72 -10.56 -1.09
C LYS A 2 -14.38 -10.68 -1.86
N THR A 3 -14.41 -10.56 -3.18
CA THR A 3 -13.21 -10.61 -4.03
C THR A 3 -12.18 -9.54 -3.68
N ILE A 4 -12.61 -8.31 -3.36
CA ILE A 4 -11.73 -7.21 -2.95
C ILE A 4 -11.05 -7.54 -1.62
N LYS A 5 -11.81 -8.07 -0.64
CA LYS A 5 -11.27 -8.52 0.64
C LYS A 5 -10.22 -9.63 0.47
N TYR A 6 -10.48 -10.61 -0.39
CA TYR A 6 -9.50 -11.68 -0.68
C TYR A 6 -8.20 -11.14 -1.28
N TRP A 7 -8.28 -10.27 -2.29
CA TRP A 7 -7.09 -9.67 -2.90
C TRP A 7 -6.32 -8.78 -1.91
N ASN A 8 -7.03 -8.02 -1.06
CA ASN A 8 -6.41 -7.20 -0.02
C ASN A 8 -5.66 -8.08 1.00
N THR A 9 -6.27 -9.16 1.46
CA THR A 9 -5.64 -10.11 2.39
C THR A 9 -4.45 -10.79 1.76
N PHE A 10 -4.55 -11.21 0.51
CA PHE A 10 -3.42 -11.80 -0.21
C PHE A 10 -2.25 -10.81 -0.32
N ALA A 11 -2.54 -9.57 -0.72
CA ALA A 11 -1.54 -8.53 -0.86
C ALA A 11 -0.77 -8.29 0.44
N ILE A 12 -1.45 -8.24 1.59
CA ILE A 12 -0.80 -8.01 2.89
C ILE A 12 -0.16 -9.28 3.45
N GLY A 13 -0.81 -10.43 3.27
CA GLY A 13 -0.35 -11.71 3.79
C GLY A 13 0.94 -12.18 3.14
N LEU A 14 1.10 -11.96 1.83
CA LEU A 14 2.27 -12.40 1.07
C LEU A 14 3.61 -11.87 1.65
N PRO A 15 3.83 -10.54 1.81
CA PRO A 15 5.06 -10.02 2.41
C PRO A 15 5.28 -10.50 3.83
N ILE A 16 4.21 -10.65 4.64
CA ILE A 16 4.32 -11.12 6.02
C ILE A 16 4.80 -12.58 6.06
N ILE A 17 4.20 -13.46 5.24
CA ILE A 17 4.59 -14.86 5.15
C ILE A 17 6.05 -14.99 4.68
N LEU A 18 6.42 -14.24 3.63
CA LEU A 18 7.80 -14.24 3.11
C LEU A 18 8.79 -13.71 4.15
N LEU A 19 8.41 -12.68 4.93
CA LEU A 19 9.25 -12.16 6.00
C LEU A 19 9.55 -13.23 7.05
N PHE A 20 8.54 -14.01 7.47
CA PHE A 20 8.75 -15.12 8.41
C PHE A 20 9.60 -16.25 7.82
N LEU A 21 9.43 -16.56 6.53
CA LEU A 21 10.32 -17.51 5.83
C LEU A 21 11.76 -16.99 5.75
N GLY A 22 11.94 -15.66 5.76
CA GLY A 22 13.23 -14.99 5.85
C GLY A 22 14.05 -15.35 7.09
N CYS A 23 13.41 -15.83 8.16
CA CYS A 23 14.10 -16.35 9.34
C CYS A 23 14.75 -17.73 9.10
N LEU A 24 14.32 -18.45 8.06
CA LEU A 24 14.88 -19.75 7.67
C LEU A 24 15.94 -19.60 6.57
N ASP A 25 15.69 -18.70 5.61
CA ASP A 25 16.60 -18.39 4.50
C ASP A 25 16.45 -16.91 4.10
N GLU A 26 17.56 -16.17 4.16
CA GLU A 26 17.62 -14.73 3.90
C GLU A 26 17.13 -14.34 2.50
N VAL A 27 17.16 -15.26 1.51
CA VAL A 27 16.62 -15.02 0.16
C VAL A 27 15.14 -14.61 0.22
N PHE A 28 14.38 -15.12 1.19
CA PHE A 28 12.98 -14.74 1.36
C PHE A 28 12.79 -13.31 1.88
N LEU A 29 13.78 -12.69 2.53
CA LEU A 29 13.72 -11.27 2.91
C LEU A 29 13.70 -10.37 1.66
N PHE A 30 14.48 -10.73 0.64
CA PHE A 30 14.46 -10.03 -0.65
C PHE A 30 13.10 -10.18 -1.34
N TYR A 31 12.53 -11.39 -1.35
CA TYR A 31 11.19 -11.61 -1.89
C TYR A 31 10.09 -10.90 -1.08
N ALA A 32 10.22 -10.83 0.25
CA ALA A 32 9.33 -10.07 1.11
C ALA A 32 9.34 -8.59 0.70
N ALA A 33 10.53 -7.98 0.54
CA ALA A 33 10.68 -6.60 0.09
C ALA A 33 10.02 -6.36 -1.28
N ILE A 34 10.28 -7.21 -2.29
CA ILE A 34 9.62 -7.08 -3.61
C ILE A 34 8.10 -7.21 -3.49
N SER A 35 7.62 -8.14 -2.68
CA SER A 35 6.18 -8.33 -2.51
C SER A 35 5.48 -7.14 -1.85
N THR A 36 6.18 -6.27 -1.12
CA THR A 36 5.62 -4.99 -0.66
C THR A 36 5.32 -4.03 -1.82
N MET A 37 6.11 -4.07 -2.90
CA MET A 37 5.82 -3.28 -4.11
C MET A 37 4.59 -3.83 -4.84
N LEU A 38 4.48 -5.16 -4.92
CA LEU A 38 3.28 -5.83 -5.43
C LEU A 38 2.04 -5.49 -4.59
N THR A 39 2.20 -5.41 -3.27
CA THR A 39 1.15 -4.99 -2.34
C THR A 39 0.63 -3.60 -2.70
N GLY A 40 1.54 -2.63 -2.87
CA GLY A 40 1.21 -1.28 -3.28
C GLY A 40 0.47 -1.23 -4.61
N LEU A 41 0.91 -2.01 -5.61
CA LEU A 41 0.23 -2.09 -6.91
C LEU A 41 -1.20 -2.63 -6.77
N ILE A 42 -1.39 -3.75 -6.07
CA ILE A 42 -2.72 -4.33 -5.84
C ILE A 42 -3.62 -3.33 -5.10
N GLN A 43 -3.09 -2.67 -4.06
CA GLN A 43 -3.79 -1.66 -3.28
C GLN A 43 -4.26 -0.47 -4.13
N ILE A 44 -3.43 0.02 -5.06
CA ILE A 44 -3.81 1.08 -6.00
C ILE A 44 -4.96 0.62 -6.89
N VAL A 45 -4.87 -0.58 -7.48
CA VAL A 45 -5.92 -1.13 -8.35
C VAL A 45 -7.24 -1.31 -7.59
N LEU A 46 -7.19 -1.86 -6.37
CA LEU A 46 -8.38 -2.04 -5.54
C LEU A 46 -9.01 -0.70 -5.13
N GLY A 47 -8.19 0.26 -4.69
CA GLY A 47 -8.67 1.59 -4.28
C GLY A 47 -9.30 2.36 -5.44
N LEU A 48 -8.68 2.33 -6.62
CA LEU A 48 -9.25 2.95 -7.83
C LEU A 48 -10.55 2.27 -8.26
N LYS A 49 -10.60 0.93 -8.26
CA LYS A 49 -11.84 0.19 -8.56
C LYS A 49 -12.97 0.61 -7.64
N MET A 50 -12.71 0.67 -6.32
CA MET A 50 -13.72 1.10 -5.35
C MET A 50 -14.12 2.57 -5.54
N LEU A 51 -13.17 3.45 -5.87
CA LEU A 51 -13.44 4.87 -6.11
C LEU A 51 -14.28 5.09 -7.38
N PHE A 52 -14.09 4.29 -8.43
CA PHE A 52 -14.94 4.37 -9.62
C PHE A 52 -16.36 3.83 -9.36
N GLU A 53 -16.50 2.83 -8.48
CA GLU A 53 -17.82 2.30 -8.07
C GLU A 53 -18.59 3.28 -7.16
N ASP A 54 -17.89 3.97 -6.25
CA ASP A 54 -18.46 5.00 -5.37
C ASP A 54 -17.57 6.26 -5.33
N PRO A 55 -17.66 7.13 -6.35
CA PRO A 55 -16.82 8.32 -6.44
C PRO A 55 -17.16 9.37 -5.38
N SER A 56 -18.31 9.25 -4.70
CA SER A 56 -18.73 10.18 -3.63
C SER A 56 -18.07 9.88 -2.29
N ASN A 57 -17.42 8.72 -2.16
CA ASN A 57 -16.81 8.25 -0.93
C ASN A 57 -15.57 9.07 -0.55
N LYS A 58 -15.73 9.96 0.44
CA LYS A 58 -14.64 10.84 0.91
C LYS A 58 -13.43 10.07 1.43
N SER A 59 -13.61 8.88 2.01
CA SER A 59 -12.49 8.07 2.52
C SER A 59 -11.64 7.52 1.38
N LEU A 60 -12.26 7.07 0.28
CA LEU A 60 -11.56 6.62 -0.93
C LEU A 60 -10.91 7.77 -1.69
N GLN A 61 -11.56 8.93 -1.76
CA GLN A 61 -10.94 10.14 -2.33
C GLN A 61 -9.70 10.55 -1.53
N LEU A 62 -9.78 10.53 -0.19
CA LEU A 62 -8.65 10.83 0.67
C LEU A 62 -7.51 9.81 0.45
N TYR A 63 -7.83 8.51 0.38
CA TYR A 63 -6.85 7.47 0.07
C TYR A 63 -6.13 7.76 -1.26
N ALA A 64 -6.88 7.96 -2.35
CA ALA A 64 -6.31 8.21 -3.67
C ALA A 64 -5.49 9.51 -3.71
N GLY A 65 -5.97 10.57 -3.06
CA GLY A 65 -5.25 11.83 -2.92
C GLY A 65 -3.94 11.66 -2.15
N SER A 66 -3.94 10.91 -1.05
CA SER A 66 -2.74 10.62 -0.25
C SER A 66 -1.73 9.74 -1.00
N VAL A 67 -2.19 8.77 -1.79
CA VAL A 67 -1.33 7.99 -2.70
C VAL A 67 -0.66 8.89 -3.73
N GLY A 68 -1.43 9.76 -4.39
CA GLY A 68 -0.90 10.72 -5.36
C GLY A 68 0.10 11.69 -4.72
N LEU A 69 -0.22 12.21 -3.54
CA LEU A 69 0.67 13.08 -2.76
C LEU A 69 1.97 12.36 -2.39
N PHE A 70 1.90 11.12 -1.92
CA PHE A 70 3.08 10.32 -1.60
C PHE A 70 4.04 10.22 -2.79
N PHE A 71 3.55 9.81 -3.97
CA PHE A 71 4.39 9.68 -5.16
C PHE A 71 4.93 11.04 -5.63
N PHE A 72 4.11 12.09 -5.57
CA PHE A 72 4.53 13.44 -5.92
C PHE A 72 5.66 13.93 -5.00
N THR A 73 5.50 13.79 -3.69
CA THR A 73 6.54 14.16 -2.71
C THR A 73 7.79 13.29 -2.88
N TRP A 74 7.65 11.99 -3.14
CA TRP A 74 8.79 11.10 -3.40
C TRP A 74 9.60 11.55 -4.63
N ILE A 75 8.92 11.86 -5.74
CA ILE A 75 9.56 12.35 -6.98
C ILE A 75 10.27 13.68 -6.73
N ILE A 76 9.65 14.62 -6.02
CA ILE A 76 10.29 15.88 -5.64
C ILE A 76 11.53 15.62 -4.78
N ASN A 77 11.42 14.78 -3.76
CA ASN A 77 12.54 14.46 -2.89
C ASN A 77 13.71 13.83 -3.67
N ALA A 78 13.43 12.96 -4.64
CA ALA A 78 14.43 12.40 -5.53
C ALA A 78 15.15 13.47 -6.37
N ARG A 79 14.47 14.55 -6.78
CA ARG A 79 15.10 15.70 -7.48
C ARG A 79 16.05 16.49 -6.59
N PHE A 80 15.86 16.45 -5.28
CA PHE A 80 16.73 17.07 -4.28
C PHE A 80 17.76 16.10 -3.68
N ASN A 81 18.07 14.99 -4.38
CA ASN A 81 19.01 13.96 -3.91
C ASN A 81 18.61 13.30 -2.58
N TYR A 82 17.31 13.06 -2.38
CA TYR A 82 16.77 12.33 -1.23
C TYR A 82 17.16 12.94 0.13
N ILE A 83 16.55 14.08 0.47
CA ILE A 83 16.75 14.71 1.78
C ILE A 83 16.35 13.72 2.89
N ASP A 84 17.29 13.35 3.75
CA ASP A 84 17.16 12.27 4.75
C ASP A 84 15.88 12.36 5.58
N ILE A 85 15.59 13.52 6.17
CA ILE A 85 14.41 13.70 7.02
C ILE A 85 13.12 13.42 6.25
N ILE A 86 13.03 13.83 4.98
CA ILE A 86 11.87 13.58 4.13
C ILE A 86 11.80 12.10 3.78
N THR A 87 12.93 11.48 3.43
CA THR A 87 13.02 10.06 3.12
C THR A 87 12.54 9.19 4.28
N TYR A 88 13.00 9.47 5.51
CA TYR A 88 12.57 8.74 6.70
C TYR A 88 11.08 8.94 7.02
N ILE A 89 10.52 10.12 6.76
CA ILE A 89 9.08 10.38 6.91
C ILE A 89 8.28 9.62 5.86
N LEU A 90 8.75 9.56 4.61
CA LEU A 90 8.04 8.90 3.51
C LEU A 90 8.09 7.37 3.59
N LEU A 91 9.18 6.81 4.13
CA LEU A 91 9.40 5.36 4.20
C LEU A 91 8.22 4.56 4.82
N PRO A 92 7.61 4.96 5.97
CA PRO A 92 6.47 4.24 6.54
C PRO A 92 5.11 4.54 5.87
N ILE A 93 5.01 5.56 5.01
CA ILE A 93 3.73 6.00 4.44
C ILE A 93 3.03 4.90 3.61
N PRO A 94 3.72 4.12 2.76
CA PRO A 94 3.08 3.01 2.04
C PRO A 94 2.41 1.99 2.98
N PHE A 95 3.01 1.70 4.13
CA PHE A 95 2.42 0.81 5.13
C PHE A 95 1.15 1.43 5.74
N ILE A 96 1.20 2.71 6.12
CA ILE A 96 0.04 3.44 6.67
C ILE A 96 -1.11 3.47 5.66
N LEU A 97 -0.82 3.76 4.40
CA LEU A 97 -1.81 3.75 3.31
C LEU A 97 -2.42 2.36 3.11
N THR A 98 -1.59 1.31 3.21
CA THR A 98 -2.04 -0.09 3.11
C THR A 98 -3.02 -0.45 4.22
N VAL A 99 -2.72 -0.05 5.45
CA VAL A 99 -3.62 -0.23 6.60
C VAL A 99 -4.90 0.59 6.41
N TYR A 100 -4.79 1.84 5.97
CA TYR A 100 -5.93 2.72 5.77
C TYR A 100 -6.93 2.18 4.74
N LEU A 101 -6.46 1.76 3.55
CA LEU A 101 -7.36 1.15 2.56
C LEU A 101 -7.97 -0.15 3.07
N SER A 102 -7.21 -0.96 3.82
CA SER A 102 -7.73 -2.19 4.43
C SER A 102 -8.89 -1.88 5.37
N VAL A 103 -8.76 -0.86 6.22
CA VAL A 103 -9.85 -0.41 7.10
C VAL A 103 -11.09 -0.02 6.30
N ILE A 104 -10.94 0.70 5.19
CA ILE A 104 -12.07 1.04 4.30
C ILE A 104 -12.72 -0.23 3.73
N ILE A 105 -11.92 -1.16 3.20
CA ILE A 105 -12.38 -2.41 2.59
C ILE A 105 -13.18 -3.27 3.59
N TYR A 106 -12.69 -3.37 4.84
CA TYR A 106 -13.30 -4.21 5.86
C TYR A 106 -14.51 -3.57 6.56
N ASN A 107 -14.55 -2.24 6.65
CA ASN A 107 -15.72 -1.51 7.18
C ASN A 107 -16.86 -1.37 6.16
N THR A 108 -16.58 -1.54 4.87
CA THR A 108 -17.64 -1.53 3.85
C THR A 108 -18.54 -2.75 4.04
N LYS A 109 -19.83 -2.51 4.29
CA LYS A 109 -20.85 -3.56 4.45
C LYS A 109 -21.02 -4.30 3.13
N ASN A 110 -20.45 -5.51 3.03
CA ASN A 110 -20.73 -6.63 2.12
C ASN A 110 -19.64 -7.72 2.26
#